data_AF-A0A383CED7-F1
#
_entry.id   AF-A0A383CED7-F1
#
_cell.length_a   1.000
_cell.length_b   1.000
_cell.length_c   1.000
_cell.angle_alpha   90.00
_cell.angle_beta   90.00
_cell.angle_gamma   90.00
#
_symmetry.space_group_name_H-M   'P 1'
#
loop_
_entity.id
_entity.type
_entity.pdbx_description
1 polymer ?
#
loop_
_entity_poly.entity_id
_entity_poly.type
_entity_poly.pdbx_seq_one_letter_code
_entity_poly.pdbx_strand_id
1 'polypeptide(L)'
;MKPTKARNGIAKQLLIVAVCAVLIWNIGTKISQTVLSQNQSLAVEQAIPKAMAAMEIELTDVKLPLEVNKKVEYWMNHFSTLKKEEFLEQLSRAGLYSDMIRTKLIEQRMPEELLYLAQIEPGYLTTARSGSSAYAVWQFTGPTA
;
A
#
# COMPACT_ATOMS: atom_id res chain seq x y z
N MET A 1 -15.06 6.19 68.34
CA MET A 1 -14.02 5.50 67.53
C MET A 1 -14.26 5.83 66.06
N LYS A 2 -13.47 6.73 65.44
CA LYS A 2 -13.69 7.17 64.05
C LYS A 2 -12.53 6.71 63.14
N PRO A 3 -12.70 5.67 62.32
CA PRO A 3 -11.78 5.36 61.24
C PRO A 3 -12.45 5.62 59.88
N THR A 4 -12.52 6.88 59.44
CA THR A 4 -13.14 7.20 58.13
C THR A 4 -12.32 8.14 57.24
N LYS A 5 -11.38 8.92 57.79
CA LYS A 5 -10.59 9.89 56.99
C LYS A 5 -9.43 9.24 56.21
N ALA A 6 -8.79 8.21 56.77
CA ALA A 6 -7.66 7.52 56.14
C ALA A 6 -8.07 6.64 54.94
N ARG A 7 -9.23 5.96 55.01
CA ARG A 7 -9.75 5.08 53.94
C ARG A 7 -10.07 5.86 52.66
N ASN A 8 -10.58 7.08 52.79
CA ASN A 8 -10.90 7.94 51.65
C ASN A 8 -9.66 8.54 50.97
N GLY A 9 -8.55 8.71 51.71
CA GLY A 9 -7.27 9.15 51.13
C GLY A 9 -6.64 8.07 50.27
N ILE A 10 -6.62 6.83 50.76
CA ILE A 10 -6.07 5.68 50.04
C ILE A 10 -6.88 5.38 48.78
N ALA A 11 -8.22 5.40 48.87
CA ALA A 11 -9.09 5.18 47.70
C ALA A 11 -8.88 6.24 46.60
N LYS A 12 -8.68 7.51 46.97
CA LYS A 12 -8.37 8.58 46.01
C LYS A 12 -7.00 8.39 45.35
N GLN A 13 -5.98 7.98 46.11
CA GLN A 13 -4.66 7.70 45.56
C GLN A 13 -4.67 6.52 44.58
N LEU A 14 -5.38 5.44 44.93
CA LEU A 14 -5.55 4.28 44.04
C LEU A 14 -6.26 4.67 42.74
N LEU A 15 -7.28 5.54 42.81
CA LEU A 15 -7.97 6.07 41.63
C LEU A 15 -7.01 6.88 40.74
N ILE A 16 -6.18 7.75 41.33
CA ILE A 16 -5.20 8.56 40.58
C ILE A 16 -4.19 7.66 39.88
N VAL A 17 -3.63 6.66 40.58
CA VAL A 17 -2.67 5.71 40.00
C VAL A 17 -3.31 4.93 38.84
N ALA A 18 -4.56 4.47 39.00
CA ALA A 18 -5.27 3.77 37.94
C ALA A 18 -5.52 4.66 36.71
N VAL A 19 -5.92 5.92 36.91
CA VAL A 19 -6.11 6.89 35.82
C VAL A 19 -4.78 7.21 35.12
N CYS A 20 -3.71 7.43 35.87
CA CYS A 20 -2.37 7.63 35.32
C CYS A 20 -1.91 6.42 34.51
N ALA A 21 -2.13 5.20 34.99
CA ALA A 21 -1.79 3.98 34.26
C ALA A 21 -2.54 3.89 32.91
N VAL A 22 -3.84 4.22 32.88
CA VAL A 22 -4.64 4.24 31.64
C VAL A 22 -4.16 5.33 30.68
N LEU A 23 -3.82 6.53 31.20
CA LEU A 23 -3.28 7.62 30.37
C LEU A 23 -1.91 7.26 29.78
N ILE A 24 -1.02 6.69 30.58
CA ILE A 24 0.30 6.21 30.13
C ILE A 24 0.14 5.12 29.07
N TRP A 25 -0.81 4.19 29.27
CA TRP A 25 -1.13 3.16 28.28
C TRP A 25 -1.63 3.77 26.97
N ASN A 26 -2.59 4.71 27.02
CA ASN A 26 -3.15 5.34 25.82
C ASN A 26 -2.12 6.20 25.05
N ILE A 27 -1.25 6.90 25.78
CA ILE A 27 -0.14 7.65 25.19
C ILE A 27 0.86 6.68 24.55
N GLY A 28 1.23 5.61 25.26
CA GLY A 28 2.12 4.57 24.76
C GLY A 28 1.60 3.94 23.47
N THR A 29 0.33 3.55 23.41
CA THR A 29 -0.26 2.96 22.20
C THR A 29 -0.29 3.95 21.04
N LYS A 30 -0.64 5.21 21.27
CA LYS A 30 -0.60 6.25 20.23
C LYS A 30 0.81 6.52 19.71
N ILE A 31 1.80 6.58 20.59
CA ILE A 31 3.22 6.74 20.20
C ILE A 31 3.66 5.54 19.38
N SER A 32 3.39 4.31 19.83
CA SER A 32 3.73 3.09 19.09
C SER A 32 3.07 3.07 17.71
N GLN A 33 1.79 3.39 17.61
CA GLN A 33 1.08 3.47 16.32
C GLN A 33 1.70 4.51 15.39
N THR A 34 2.07 5.68 15.92
CA THR A 34 2.71 6.75 15.14
C THR A 34 4.08 6.33 14.62
N VAL A 35 4.92 5.76 15.49
CA VAL A 35 6.26 5.26 15.10
C VAL A 35 6.16 4.13 14.08
N LEU A 36 5.22 3.20 14.24
CA LEU A 36 4.98 2.14 13.25
C LEU A 36 4.58 2.73 11.89
N SER A 37 3.68 3.72 11.88
CA SER A 37 3.26 4.37 10.63
C SER A 37 4.41 5.13 9.94
N GLN A 38 5.26 5.84 10.70
CA GLN A 38 6.43 6.53 10.15
C GLN A 38 7.50 5.56 9.64
N ASN A 39 7.77 4.48 10.37
CA ASN A 39 8.73 3.47 9.92
C ASN A 39 8.25 2.79 8.64
N GLN A 40 6.95 2.54 8.51
CA GLN A 40 6.36 1.99 7.30
C GLN A 40 6.45 2.98 6.12
N SER A 41 6.16 4.27 6.34
CA SER A 41 6.28 5.28 5.27
C SER A 41 7.73 5.44 4.80
N LEU A 42 8.70 5.46 5.73
CA LEU A 42 10.13 5.50 5.40
C LEU A 42 10.59 4.27 4.61
N ALA A 43 10.10 3.08 4.98
CA ALA A 43 10.41 1.85 4.25
C ALA A 43 9.85 1.88 2.82
N VAL A 44 8.65 2.43 2.63
CA VAL A 44 8.03 2.59 1.31
C VAL A 44 8.79 3.61 0.46
N GLU A 45 9.16 4.75 1.04
CA GLU A 45 9.92 5.80 0.35
C GLU A 45 11.29 5.28 -0.14
N GLN A 46 11.97 4.47 0.68
CA GLN A 46 13.23 3.82 0.29
C GLN A 46 13.06 2.67 -0.72
N ALA A 47 11.87 2.08 -0.81
CA ALA A 47 11.61 0.97 -1.72
C ALA A 47 11.63 1.40 -3.19
N ILE A 48 11.17 2.63 -3.49
CA ILE A 48 11.13 3.17 -4.87
C ILE A 48 12.53 3.23 -5.49
N PRO A 49 13.52 3.97 -4.94
CA PRO A 49 14.85 4.05 -5.55
C PRO A 49 15.53 2.68 -5.60
N LYS A 50 15.30 1.82 -4.60
CA LYS A 50 15.83 0.45 -4.60
C LYS A 50 15.26 -0.40 -5.74
N ALA A 51 13.94 -0.35 -5.95
CA ALA A 51 13.28 -1.09 -7.01
C ALA A 51 13.72 -0.59 -8.38
N MET A 52 13.82 0.74 -8.56
CA MET A 52 14.27 1.35 -9.80
C MET A 52 15.71 1.01 -10.14
N ALA A 53 16.61 1.07 -9.15
CA ALA A 53 18.00 0.64 -9.34
C ALA A 53 18.09 -0.85 -9.72
N ALA A 54 17.25 -1.71 -9.15
CA ALA A 54 17.20 -3.13 -9.50
C ALA A 54 16.65 -3.40 -10.92
N MET A 55 15.88 -2.46 -11.46
CA MET A 55 15.32 -2.50 -12.80
C MET A 55 16.15 -1.73 -13.83
N GLU A 56 17.27 -1.11 -13.41
CA GLU A 56 18.10 -0.25 -14.26
C GLU A 56 17.32 0.92 -14.90
N ILE A 57 16.28 1.42 -14.21
CA ILE A 57 15.47 2.56 -14.67
C ILE A 57 15.93 3.82 -13.93
N GLU A 58 16.25 4.89 -14.67
CA GLU A 58 16.51 6.19 -14.07
C GLU A 58 15.19 6.89 -13.71
N LEU A 59 15.16 7.56 -12.55
CA LEU A 59 13.99 8.34 -12.08
C LEU A 59 13.55 9.42 -13.08
N THR A 60 14.50 9.94 -13.86
CA THR A 60 14.26 10.95 -14.90
C THR A 60 13.49 10.44 -16.09
N ASP A 61 13.48 9.13 -16.32
CA ASP A 61 12.81 8.52 -17.48
C ASP A 61 11.34 8.17 -17.19
N VAL A 62 10.93 8.20 -15.92
CA VAL A 62 9.57 7.88 -15.50
C VAL A 62 8.62 9.03 -15.86
N LYS A 63 7.60 8.71 -16.66
CA LYS A 63 6.67 9.74 -17.18
C LYS A 63 5.45 9.98 -16.28
N LEU A 64 5.13 9.04 -15.39
CA LEU A 64 4.06 9.19 -14.40
C LEU A 64 4.61 9.67 -13.04
N PRO A 65 3.92 10.55 -12.32
CA PRO A 65 4.38 10.99 -11.00
C PRO A 65 4.35 9.81 -10.01
N LEU A 66 5.49 9.54 -9.38
CA LEU A 66 5.62 8.56 -8.30
C LEU A 66 5.38 9.26 -6.96
N GLU A 67 4.15 9.14 -6.44
CA GLU A 67 3.77 9.72 -5.16
C GLU A 67 3.63 8.64 -4.08
N VAL A 68 4.22 8.87 -2.90
CA VAL A 68 3.96 8.05 -1.71
C VAL A 68 2.87 8.72 -0.88
N ASN A 69 1.75 8.03 -0.73
CA ASN A 69 0.65 8.45 0.14
C ASN A 69 0.03 7.23 0.84
N LYS A 70 -0.87 7.47 1.79
CA LYS A 70 -1.50 6.40 2.59
C LYS A 70 -2.18 5.31 1.77
N LYS A 71 -2.75 5.64 0.59
CA LYS A 71 -3.37 4.64 -0.29
C LYS A 71 -2.32 3.80 -0.98
N VAL A 72 -1.22 4.42 -1.44
CA VAL A 72 -0.08 3.71 -2.04
C VAL A 72 0.58 2.78 -1.01
N GLU A 73 0.84 3.26 0.21
CA GLU A 73 1.37 2.44 1.31
C GLU A 73 0.47 1.24 1.61
N TYR A 74 -0.85 1.43 1.62
CA TYR A 74 -1.81 0.36 1.80
C TYR A 74 -1.67 -0.71 0.71
N TRP A 75 -1.66 -0.31 -0.57
CA TRP A 75 -1.56 -1.26 -1.69
C TRP A 75 -0.20 -1.94 -1.75
N MET A 76 0.89 -1.22 -1.49
CA MET A 76 2.21 -1.81 -1.38
C MET A 76 2.25 -2.89 -0.29
N ASN A 77 1.71 -2.59 0.90
CA ASN A 77 1.60 -3.59 1.95
C ASN A 77 0.70 -4.77 1.54
N HIS A 78 -0.44 -4.50 0.91
CA HIS A 78 -1.40 -5.52 0.48
C HIS A 78 -0.77 -6.51 -0.51
N PHE A 79 -0.12 -6.02 -1.57
CA PHE A 79 0.55 -6.84 -2.58
C PHE A 79 1.86 -7.47 -2.09
N SER A 80 2.51 -6.89 -1.08
CA SER A 80 3.73 -7.48 -0.48
C SER A 80 3.44 -8.52 0.60
N THR A 81 2.19 -8.62 1.07
CA THR A 81 1.78 -9.53 2.16
C THR A 81 0.65 -10.46 1.73
N LEU A 82 -0.61 -10.02 1.85
CA LEU A 82 -1.81 -10.82 1.66
C LEU A 82 -1.99 -11.33 0.22
N LYS A 83 -1.63 -10.51 -0.77
CA LYS A 83 -1.80 -10.82 -2.19
C LYS A 83 -0.50 -11.17 -2.91
N LYS A 84 0.57 -11.44 -2.17
CA LYS A 84 1.91 -11.65 -2.73
C LYS A 84 1.97 -12.78 -3.76
N GLU A 85 1.39 -13.94 -3.44
CA GLU A 85 1.44 -15.11 -4.33
C GLU A 85 0.71 -14.85 -5.65
N GLU A 86 -0.51 -14.34 -5.58
CA GLU A 86 -1.29 -13.96 -6.76
C GLU A 86 -0.58 -12.87 -7.59
N PHE A 87 -0.01 -11.87 -6.92
CA PHE A 87 0.73 -10.80 -7.58
C PHE A 87 1.96 -11.32 -8.35
N LEU A 88 2.72 -12.25 -7.76
CA LEU A 88 3.86 -12.90 -8.41
C LEU A 88 3.42 -13.80 -9.59
N GLU A 89 2.30 -14.51 -9.46
CA GLU A 89 1.76 -15.32 -10.55
C GLU A 89 1.38 -14.45 -11.75
N GLN A 90 0.68 -13.34 -11.51
CA GLN A 90 0.34 -12.35 -12.52
C GLN A 90 1.60 -11.72 -13.16
N LEU A 91 2.64 -11.42 -12.38
CA LEU A 91 3.92 -10.92 -12.90
C LEU A 91 4.62 -11.94 -13.81
N SER A 92 4.49 -13.23 -13.55
CA SER A 92 5.05 -14.25 -14.44
C SER A 92 4.41 -14.22 -15.84
N ARG A 93 3.11 -13.85 -15.92
CA ARG A 93 2.41 -13.62 -17.19
C ARG A 93 2.82 -12.30 -17.86
N ALA A 94 3.14 -11.27 -17.07
CA ALA A 94 3.61 -10.00 -17.59
C ALA A 94 4.80 -10.17 -18.54
N GLY A 95 5.73 -11.08 -18.22
CA GLY A 95 6.91 -11.37 -19.04
C GLY A 95 6.59 -11.78 -20.49
N LEU A 96 5.41 -12.34 -20.75
CA LEU A 96 5.00 -12.74 -22.10
C LEU A 96 4.58 -11.55 -22.98
N TYR A 97 4.13 -10.46 -22.37
CA TYR A 97 3.48 -9.34 -23.07
C TYR A 97 4.19 -7.99 -22.88
N SER A 98 5.12 -7.89 -21.93
CA SER A 98 5.73 -6.62 -21.52
C SER A 98 6.39 -5.87 -22.68
N ASP A 99 7.21 -6.56 -23.49
CA ASP A 99 7.94 -5.92 -24.59
C ASP A 99 7.00 -5.44 -25.69
N MET A 100 6.02 -6.27 -26.05
CA MET A 100 4.98 -5.91 -27.02
C MET A 100 4.17 -4.70 -26.53
N ILE A 101 3.71 -4.71 -25.29
CA ILE A 101 2.91 -3.63 -24.72
C ILE A 101 3.72 -2.33 -24.66
N ARG A 102 4.96 -2.37 -24.15
CA ARG A 102 5.85 -1.19 -24.11
C ARG A 102 6.12 -0.63 -25.50
N THR A 103 6.39 -1.50 -26.47
CA THR A 103 6.57 -1.08 -27.87
C THR A 103 5.35 -0.30 -28.38
N LYS A 104 4.13 -0.80 -28.12
CA LYS A 104 2.89 -0.09 -28.50
C LYS A 104 2.68 1.20 -27.74
N LEU A 105 2.99 1.25 -26.45
CA LEU A 105 2.92 2.50 -25.67
C LEU A 105 3.90 3.55 -26.23
N ILE A 106 5.12 3.17 -26.58
CA ILE A 106 6.12 4.04 -27.21
C ILE A 106 5.63 4.56 -28.56
N GLU A 107 5.12 3.67 -29.44
CA GLU A 107 4.55 4.05 -30.74
C GLU A 107 3.44 5.12 -30.60
N GLN A 108 2.63 5.02 -29.54
CA GLN A 108 1.55 5.95 -29.23
C GLN A 108 1.98 7.15 -28.37
N ARG A 109 3.29 7.28 -28.07
CA ARG A 109 3.85 8.32 -27.18
C ARG A 109 3.22 8.33 -25.78
N MET A 110 2.84 7.15 -25.28
CA MET A 110 2.26 6.95 -23.97
C MET A 110 3.33 6.58 -22.92
N PRO A 111 3.06 6.82 -21.62
CA PRO A 111 3.88 6.29 -20.53
C PRO A 111 3.95 4.77 -20.53
N GLU A 112 5.16 4.22 -20.39
CA GLU A 112 5.40 2.76 -20.39
C GLU A 112 4.92 2.11 -19.08
N GLU A 113 4.86 2.89 -18.01
CA GLU A 113 4.37 2.50 -16.69
C GLU A 113 2.90 2.08 -16.72
N LEU A 114 2.15 2.50 -17.76
CA LEU A 114 0.79 2.02 -17.97
C LEU A 114 0.72 0.50 -18.13
N LEU A 115 1.82 -0.16 -18.53
CA LEU A 115 1.94 -1.63 -18.48
C LEU A 115 1.41 -2.21 -17.17
N TYR A 116 1.71 -1.57 -16.03
CA TYR A 116 1.31 -2.06 -14.71
C TYR A 116 -0.19 -1.90 -14.41
N LEU A 117 -0.95 -1.18 -15.24
CA LEU A 117 -2.41 -1.18 -15.13
C LEU A 117 -2.99 -2.55 -15.50
N ALA A 118 -2.41 -3.24 -16.49
CA ALA A 118 -2.83 -4.59 -16.86
C ALA A 118 -2.61 -5.62 -15.73
N GLN A 119 -1.67 -5.33 -14.82
CA GLN A 119 -1.42 -6.11 -13.61
C GLN A 119 -2.57 -5.96 -12.59
N ILE A 120 -3.02 -4.73 -12.32
CA ILE A 120 -4.04 -4.47 -11.29
C ILE A 120 -5.47 -4.85 -11.70
N GLU A 121 -5.73 -4.97 -13.01
CA GLU A 121 -7.04 -5.32 -13.55
C GLU A 121 -7.25 -6.85 -13.54
N PRO A 122 -7.06 -7.65 -14.63
CA PRO A 122 -7.15 -9.10 -14.53
C PRO A 122 -5.77 -9.80 -14.43
N GLY A 123 -4.68 -9.04 -14.24
CA GLY A 123 -3.33 -9.60 -14.14
C GLY A 123 -2.87 -10.29 -15.43
N TYR A 124 -2.96 -9.58 -16.55
CA TYR A 124 -2.58 -10.03 -17.91
C TYR A 124 -3.41 -11.19 -18.49
N LEU A 125 -4.57 -11.50 -17.92
CA LEU A 125 -5.46 -12.49 -18.52
C LEU A 125 -6.16 -11.92 -19.77
N THR A 126 -5.79 -12.43 -20.95
CA THR A 126 -6.31 -11.96 -22.25
C THR A 126 -7.78 -12.31 -22.48
N THR A 127 -8.30 -13.33 -21.80
CA THR A 127 -9.69 -13.79 -21.88
C THR A 127 -10.59 -13.20 -20.78
N ALA A 128 -10.07 -12.26 -19.99
CA ALA A 128 -10.82 -11.66 -18.89
C ALA A 128 -12.06 -10.92 -19.39
N ARG A 129 -13.19 -11.15 -18.70
CA ARG A 129 -14.47 -10.51 -18.98
C ARG A 129 -15.17 -10.16 -17.68
N SER A 130 -15.52 -8.89 -17.49
CA SER A 130 -16.32 -8.47 -16.35
C SER A 130 -17.83 -8.65 -16.61
N GLY A 131 -18.62 -8.64 -15.54
CA GLY A 131 -20.09 -8.60 -15.63
C GLY A 131 -20.63 -7.32 -16.28
N SER A 132 -19.83 -6.25 -16.34
CA SER A 132 -20.18 -4.97 -16.97
C SER A 132 -19.69 -4.85 -18.41
N SER A 133 -19.33 -5.97 -19.06
CA SER A 133 -18.83 -6.00 -20.45
C SER A 133 -17.50 -5.24 -20.65
N ALA A 134 -16.64 -5.25 -19.63
CA ALA A 134 -15.24 -4.90 -19.80
C ALA A 134 -14.44 -6.14 -20.25
N TYR A 135 -13.51 -5.97 -21.18
CA TYR A 135 -12.81 -7.08 -21.83
C TYR A 135 -11.29 -6.92 -21.86
N ALA A 136 -10.63 -8.07 -21.96
CA ALA A 136 -9.20 -8.23 -22.16
C ALA A 136 -8.36 -7.67 -20.99
N VAL A 137 -7.04 -7.59 -21.22
CA VAL A 137 -6.05 -7.22 -20.20
C VAL A 137 -6.23 -5.82 -19.61
N TRP A 138 -6.93 -4.93 -20.32
CA TRP A 138 -7.16 -3.54 -19.90
C TRP A 138 -8.60 -3.26 -19.44
N GLN A 139 -9.48 -4.27 -19.46
CA GLN A 139 -10.88 -4.12 -19.09
C GLN A 139 -11.58 -2.95 -19.83
N PHE A 140 -11.30 -2.80 -21.14
CA PHE A 140 -11.99 -1.78 -21.95
C PHE A 140 -13.45 -2.16 -22.18
N THR A 141 -14.34 -1.17 -22.08
CA THR A 141 -15.76 -1.33 -22.41
C THR A 141 -16.04 -0.88 -23.85
N GLY A 142 -17.03 -1.50 -24.51
CA GLY A 142 -17.28 -1.31 -25.95
C GLY A 142 -17.36 0.13 -26.46
N PRO A 143 -18.04 1.08 -25.77
CA PRO A 143 -18.08 2.48 -26.23
C PRO A 143 -16.80 3.29 -25.97
N THR A 144 -15.83 2.75 -25.22
CA THR A 144 -14.67 3.50 -24.68
C THR A 144 -13.32 2.91 -25.09
N ALA A 145 -13.29 1.89 -25.96
CA ALA A 145 -12.08 1.24 -26.45
C ALA A 145 -11.49 1.95 -27.67
#